data_AF-A0A6J4RHV0-F1
#
_entry.id   AF-A0A6J4RHV0-F1
#
_cell.length_a   1.000
_cell.length_b   1.000
_cell.length_c   1.000
_cell.angle_alpha   90.00
_cell.angle_beta   90.00
_cell.angle_gamma   90.00
#
_symmetry.space_group_name_H-M   'P 1'
#
loop_
_entity.id
_entity.type
_entity.pdbx_description
1 polymer ?
#
loop_
_entity_poly.entity_id
_entity_poly.type
_entity_poly.pdbx_seq_one_letter_code
_entity_poly.pdbx_strand_id
1 'polypeptide(L)' 'MSDVGQRERPVQDRVVLQFAERLGYRYLGNRQYRPGNSNIEQEVLRTWLRARGTHETRADDIFEIVKNQREY' A
#
# COMPACT_ATOMS: atom_id res chain seq x y z
N MET A 1 -6.54 -1.50 29.75
CA MET A 1 -6.85 -1.73 28.33
C MET A 1 -5.53 -1.78 27.60
N SER A 2 -5.14 -2.91 27.01
CA SER A 2 -3.95 -2.95 26.15
C SER A 2 -4.26 -2.20 24.87
N ASP A 3 -3.43 -1.22 24.49
CA ASP A 3 -3.63 -0.50 23.23
C ASP A 3 -3.53 -1.48 22.07
N VAL A 4 -4.63 -1.55 21.32
CA VAL A 4 -4.69 -2.29 20.06
C VAL A 4 -3.56 -1.79 19.15
N GLY A 5 -2.75 -2.71 18.61
CA GLY A 5 -1.63 -2.40 17.71
C GLY A 5 -0.22 -2.44 18.35
N GLN A 6 -0.08 -2.40 19.68
CA GLN A 6 1.26 -2.41 20.32
C GLN A 6 2.05 -3.70 20.05
N ARG A 7 1.38 -4.86 19.99
CA ARG A 7 2.02 -6.15 19.67
C ARG A 7 2.21 -6.38 18.16
N GLU A 8 1.40 -5.74 17.33
CA GLU A 8 1.44 -5.89 15.88
C GLU A 8 2.50 -5.00 15.25
N ARG A 9 2.77 -3.83 15.85
CA ARG A 9 3.75 -2.87 15.33
C ARG A 9 5.15 -3.48 15.14
N PRO A 10 5.73 -4.24 16.10
CA PRO A 10 7.02 -4.91 15.88
C PRO A 10 7.00 -5.97 14.78
N VAL A 11 5.83 -6.55 14.48
CA VAL A 11 5.69 -7.48 13.34
C VAL A 11 5.64 -6.70 12.03
N GLN A 12 4.87 -5.61 11.98
CA GLN A 12 4.78 -4.74 10.81
C GLN A 12 6.15 -4.14 10.45
N ASP A 13 6.92 -3.67 11.44
CA ASP A 13 8.25 -3.09 11.19
C ASP A 13 9.23 -4.15 10.64
N ARG A 14 9.17 -5.41 11.13
CA ARG A 14 9.97 -6.51 10.58
C ARG A 14 9.61 -6.85 9.14
N VAL A 15 8.31 -6.86 8.81
CA VAL A 15 7.86 -7.06 7.43
C VAL A 15 8.37 -5.93 6.54
N VAL A 16 8.27 -4.67 6.99
CA VAL A 16 8.80 -3.52 6.24
C VAL A 16 10.29 -3.68 5.95
N LEU A 17 11.10 -4.03 6.95
CA LEU A 17 12.55 -4.23 6.77
C LEU A 17 12.85 -5.36 5.79
N GLN A 18 12.14 -6.50 5.89
CA GLN A 18 12.32 -7.61 4.96
C GLN A 18 12.06 -7.19 3.50
N PHE A 19 10.99 -6.44 3.24
CA PHE A 19 10.68 -5.98 1.89
C PHE A 19 11.66 -4.91 1.41
N ALA A 20 12.04 -3.96 2.26
CA ALA A 20 12.91 -2.85 1.88
C ALA A 20 14.37 -3.27 1.69
N GLU A 21 14.94 -3.96 2.68
CA GLU A 21 16.39 -4.21 2.73
C GLU A 21 16.78 -5.51 2.02
N ARG A 22 15.97 -6.56 2.13
CA ARG A 22 16.32 -7.89 1.59
C ARG A 22 15.77 -8.12 0.19
N LEU A 23 14.59 -7.61 -0.10
CA LEU A 23 13.93 -7.79 -1.40
C LEU A 23 14.06 -6.55 -2.30
N GLY A 24 14.60 -5.44 -1.79
CA GLY A 24 14.87 -4.23 -2.57
C GLY A 24 13.62 -3.45 -2.98
N TYR A 25 12.48 -3.65 -2.31
CA TYR A 25 11.28 -2.86 -2.58
C TYR A 25 11.42 -1.44 -2.07
N ARG A 26 10.90 -0.48 -2.85
CA ARG A 26 10.83 0.92 -2.42
C ARG A 26 9.85 1.08 -1.26
N TYR A 27 10.35 1.43 -0.08
CA TYR A 27 9.53 1.81 1.06
C TYR A 27 8.94 3.23 0.87
N LEU A 28 7.62 3.38 1.02
CA LEU A 28 6.90 4.64 0.79
C LEU A 28 6.73 5.51 2.05
N GLY A 29 7.37 5.12 3.16
CA GLY A 29 7.26 5.77 4.47
C GLY A 29 6.06 5.31 5.29
N ASN A 30 5.96 5.79 6.53
CA ASN A 30 4.81 5.55 7.39
C ASN A 30 3.64 6.43 6.94
N ARG A 31 2.55 5.80 6.52
CA ARG A 31 1.34 6.48 6.00
C ARG A 31 0.10 6.30 6.88
N GLN A 32 0.29 5.89 8.13
CA GLN A 32 -0.80 5.60 9.07
C GLN A 32 -1.72 6.79 9.33
N TYR A 33 -1.18 8.01 9.38
CA TYR A 33 -1.92 9.22 9.76
C TYR A 33 -1.90 10.28 8.66
N ARG A 34 -2.71 10.08 7.61
CA ARG A 34 -2.88 11.07 6.54
C ARG A 34 -4.34 11.20 6.09
N PRO A 35 -4.77 12.40 5.67
CA PRO A 35 -6.02 12.55 4.94
C PRO A 35 -6.00 11.70 3.65
N GLY A 36 -7.11 11.03 3.33
CA GLY A 36 -7.21 10.19 2.13
C GLY A 36 -6.36 8.92 2.18
N ASN A 37 -6.14 8.34 3.37
CA ASN A 37 -5.35 7.13 3.50
C ASN A 37 -5.96 5.94 2.76
N SER A 38 -5.31 5.50 1.69
CA SER A 38 -5.66 4.31 0.91
C SER A 38 -4.58 3.24 1.06
N ASN A 39 -4.96 1.99 0.82
CA ASN A 39 -4.03 0.85 0.82
C ASN A 39 -3.09 0.88 -0.40
N ILE A 40 -3.46 1.61 -1.46
CA ILE A 40 -2.69 1.75 -2.69
C ILE A 40 -2.57 3.23 -3.06
N GLU A 41 -1.37 3.64 -3.46
CA GLU A 41 -1.14 4.94 -4.09
C GLU A 41 -1.46 4.88 -5.59
N GLN A 42 -2.48 5.62 -6.02
CA GLN A 42 -2.96 5.59 -7.40
C GLN A 42 -1.85 5.94 -8.42
N GLU A 43 -1.08 6.99 -8.16
CA GLU A 43 0.00 7.43 -9.05
C GLU A 43 1.15 6.42 -9.16
N VAL A 44 1.46 5.71 -8.06
CA VAL A 44 2.47 4.64 -8.07
C VAL A 44 1.97 3.46 -8.90
N LEU A 45 0.70 3.08 -8.73
CA LEU A 45 0.07 2.00 -9.49
C LEU A 45 0.02 2.31 -10.99
N ARG A 46 -0.42 3.53 -11.36
CA ARG A 46 -0.45 4.00 -12.76
C ARG A 46 0.92 3.94 -13.40
N THR A 47 1.94 4.47 -12.71
CA THR A 47 3.33 4.45 -13.20
C THR A 47 3.82 3.02 -13.42
N TRP A 48 3.57 2.12 -12.47
CA TRP A 48 3.96 0.71 -12.57
C TRP A 48 3.23 0.00 -13.72
N LEU A 49 1.92 0.21 -13.89
CA LEU A 49 1.12 -0.39 -14.97
C LEU A 49 1.55 0.11 -16.35
N ARG A 50 1.85 1.42 -16.49
CA ARG A 50 2.38 2.00 -17.73
C ARG A 50 3.72 1.38 -18.11
N ALA A 51 4.62 1.19 -17.14
CA ALA A 51 5.90 0.51 -17.38
C ALA A 51 5.74 -0.95 -17.84
N ARG A 52 4.58 -1.57 -17.60
CA ARG A 52 4.23 -2.92 -18.04
C ARG A 52 3.50 -2.95 -19.40
N GLY A 53 3.26 -1.80 -20.03
CA GLY A 53 2.51 -1.70 -21.29
C GLY A 53 1.00 -1.83 -21.13
N THR A 54 0.47 -1.61 -19.92
CA THR A 54 -0.99 -1.68 -19.66
C THR A 54 -1.68 -0.36 -19.97
N HIS A 55 -2.89 -0.42 -20.55
CA HIS A 55 -3.73 0.76 -20.76
C HIS A 55 -4.21 1.38 -19.43
N GLU A 56 -4.24 2.70 -19.40
CA GLU A 56 -4.54 3.51 -18.21
C GLU A 56 -5.93 3.26 -17.62
N THR A 57 -6.90 2.90 -18.46
CA THR A 57 -8.27 2.53 -18.05
C THR A 57 -8.29 1.39 -17.03
N ARG A 58 -7.36 0.42 -17.14
CA ARG A 58 -7.28 -0.72 -16.23
C ARG A 58 -6.72 -0.36 -14.84
N ALA A 59 -6.00 0.76 -14.73
CA ALA A 59 -5.48 1.24 -13.45
C ALA A 59 -6.60 1.79 -12.56
N ASP A 60 -7.55 2.49 -13.17
CA ASP A 60 -8.68 3.08 -12.48
C ASP A 60 -9.67 2.00 -12.02
N ASP A 61 -9.92 0.97 -12.83
CA ASP A 61 -10.72 -0.19 -12.45
C ASP A 61 -10.16 -0.92 -11.22
N ILE A 62 -8.83 -1.13 -11.17
CA ILE A 62 -8.16 -1.77 -10.02
C ILE A 62 -8.29 -0.90 -8.76
N PHE A 63 -8.20 0.42 -8.92
CA PHE A 63 -8.32 1.33 -7.79
C PHE A 63 -9.72 1.32 -7.19
N GLU A 64 -10.76 1.28 -8.02
CA GLU A 64 -12.14 1.16 -7.57
C GLU A 64 -12.41 -0.17 -6.86
N ILE A 65 -11.88 -1.30 -7.37
CA ILE A 65 -11.97 -2.59 -6.68
C ILE A 65 -11.36 -2.53 -5.29
N VAL A 66 -10.17 -1.93 -5.15
CA VAL A 66 -9.45 -1.87 -3.87
C VAL A 66 -10.10 -0.90 -2.89
N LYS A 67 -10.72 0.19 -3.38
CA LYS A 67 -11.53 1.07 -2.53
C LYS A 67 -12.78 0.37 -1.99
N ASN A 68 -13.46 -0.40 -2.83
CA ASN A 68 -14.71 -1.07 -2.46
C ASN A 68 -14.51 -2.25 -1.50
N GLN A 69 -13.28 -2.75 -1.34
CA GLN A 69 -12.95 -3.75 -0.29
C GLN A 69 -12.98 -3.18 1.15
N ARG A 70 -13.30 -1.90 1.35
CA ARG A 70 -13.44 -1.28 2.67
C ARG A 70 -14.86 -1.30 3.25
N GLU A 71 -15.87 -1.80 2.53
CA GLU A 71 -17.28 -1.77 2.99
C GLU A 71 -17.75 -3.01 3.77
N TYR A 72 -16.84 -3.81 4.33
CA TYR A 72 -17.20 -4.94 5.21
C TYR A 72 -16.53 -4.82 6.58
#